data_AF-A0A346NHD7-F1
#
_entry.id   AF-A0A346NHD7-F1
#
_cell.length_a   1.000
_cell.length_b   1.000
_cell.length_c   1.000
_cell.angle_alpha   90.00
_cell.angle_beta   90.00
_cell.angle_gamma   90.00
#
_symmetry.space_group_name_H-M   'P 1'
#
loop_
_entity.id
_entity.type
_entity.pdbx_description
1 polymer ?
#
loop_
_entity_poly.entity_id
_entity_poly.type
_entity_poly.pdbx_seq_one_letter_code
_entity_poly.pdbx_strand_id
1 'polypeptide(L)'
;MRRVELHTIVFFLLLALFTLSASPVYAELSFKIEGVEQDKLKNNIRVHLKSLKISQKALSDPFWQDEVAQTVATAVEPFGYYNSQTVLGSIDDDEVILQISLDTPLHIANVTREIIGAGRNDENFRKVFNSFALKAGDTLQQPVYERFKSDMFNYALSHGYFDFHWQATRLDLVREEREANILLIAQSGPQYKFGNIKLKGDTRAKDIIERLRPFAPGEPYSSAKLTDFNRQLNQAGYFSRVIARPVVSQAEDLQVPIEITLTHKSRDNFNVGLGAATDTGPRLRLKWQRPWINDHGHSASAELFISAPEQSLTAEYLVPIGDIKNDYLKYEAGYQFLDYSNTNTESETLSLSVHRVVQDDDSPWQSDYSVTYLREQYTVEDSPSQTTQLVLPGYAIQYLVKDDTLNITHGTYFRAGIQAGQEGFGSDIDIYKAVMESRLIRSSGKHRFMVRAEAGAIETNNFTEVPASLRFYAGGDQSVRGFGYRDIAPEGTIFNPATGESEAAGAKYLAAVGLEYAYQVADNWRIAAFTDIGTATNEFEEDPAYGIGPGVHWLSPIGPVRLYIARGYSDYENTWRFHFMLGPEL
;
A
#
# COMPACT_ATOMS: atom_id res chain seq x y z
N MET A 1 21.05 -15.52 -75.60
CA MET A 1 19.67 -15.16 -75.19
C MET A 1 19.69 -14.67 -73.75
N ARG A 2 19.19 -13.44 -73.52
CA ARG A 2 18.53 -12.84 -72.32
C ARG A 2 19.16 -13.03 -70.92
N ARG A 3 19.59 -11.96 -70.22
CA ARG A 3 18.79 -10.99 -69.39
C ARG A 3 18.15 -11.68 -68.17
N VAL A 4 18.15 -11.21 -66.91
CA VAL A 4 18.36 -9.88 -66.30
C VAL A 4 18.53 -10.02 -64.77
N GLU A 5 19.50 -9.28 -64.24
CA GLU A 5 19.58 -8.49 -62.98
C GLU A 5 19.06 -9.01 -61.62
N LEU A 6 20.03 -9.20 -60.72
CA LEU A 6 19.99 -8.81 -59.30
C LEU A 6 19.37 -7.41 -59.16
N HIS A 7 18.36 -7.20 -58.32
CA HIS A 7 18.08 -5.95 -57.55
C HIS A 7 16.74 -6.13 -56.80
N THR A 8 16.70 -6.90 -55.69
CA THR A 8 15.45 -7.02 -54.90
C THR A 8 15.64 -7.16 -53.38
N ILE A 9 16.85 -7.00 -52.84
CA ILE A 9 17.08 -7.10 -51.38
C ILE A 9 17.48 -5.75 -50.73
N VAL A 10 17.72 -4.70 -51.53
CA VAL A 10 17.99 -3.33 -51.02
C VAL A 10 16.70 -2.50 -50.84
N PHE A 11 15.52 -3.01 -51.26
CA PHE A 11 14.29 -2.21 -51.25
C PHE A 11 13.41 -2.39 -49.99
N PHE A 12 13.66 -3.38 -49.14
CA PHE A 12 12.85 -3.61 -47.92
C PHE A 12 13.43 -3.01 -46.63
N LEU A 13 14.62 -2.41 -46.69
CA LEU A 13 15.26 -1.70 -45.57
C LEU A 13 15.11 -0.16 -45.66
N LEU A 14 14.36 0.32 -46.66
CA LEU A 14 14.11 1.75 -46.91
C LEU A 14 12.63 2.17 -46.80
N LEU A 15 11.73 1.25 -46.42
CA LEU A 15 10.28 1.52 -46.34
C LEU A 15 9.62 1.27 -44.97
N ALA A 16 10.43 1.05 -43.92
CA ALA A 16 9.95 0.91 -42.53
C ALA A 16 10.45 2.03 -41.59
N LEU A 17 11.06 3.07 -42.16
CA LEU A 17 11.25 4.39 -41.54
C LEU A 17 10.42 5.38 -42.35
N PHE A 18 9.10 5.43 -42.15
CA PHE A 18 8.25 6.63 -42.34
C PHE A 18 6.77 6.29 -42.10
N THR A 19 6.46 5.84 -40.89
CA THR A 19 5.12 6.02 -40.31
C THR A 19 5.23 6.48 -38.86
N LEU A 20 6.11 7.47 -38.60
CA LEU A 20 5.70 8.52 -37.68
C LEU A 20 4.68 9.35 -38.45
N SER A 21 3.40 9.04 -38.28
CA SER A 21 2.37 10.06 -38.45
C SER A 21 2.69 11.16 -37.44
N ALA A 22 3.51 12.13 -37.87
CA ALA A 22 3.61 13.41 -37.23
C ALA A 22 2.20 14.01 -37.30
N SER A 23 1.43 13.82 -36.24
CA SER A 23 0.32 14.72 -35.95
C SER A 23 0.89 16.13 -36.11
N PRO A 24 0.27 17.01 -36.90
CA PRO A 24 0.75 18.38 -37.00
C PRO A 24 0.79 18.93 -35.57
N VAL A 25 2.01 19.16 -35.07
CA VAL A 25 2.23 19.98 -33.89
C VAL A 25 1.89 21.38 -34.39
N TYR A 26 0.62 21.73 -34.33
CA TYR A 26 0.22 23.12 -34.37
C TYR A 26 0.91 23.76 -33.17
N ALA A 27 1.84 24.68 -33.41
CA ALA A 27 2.39 25.52 -32.35
C ALA A 27 1.18 26.14 -31.62
N GLU A 28 1.07 25.84 -30.32
CA GLU A 28 -0.08 26.26 -29.53
C GLU A 28 0.03 27.79 -29.39
N LEU A 29 -0.86 28.51 -30.06
CA LEU A 29 -0.83 29.97 -30.07
C LEU A 29 -1.01 30.48 -28.64
N SER A 30 -0.08 31.30 -28.16
CA SER A 30 -0.13 31.85 -26.81
C SER A 30 -0.80 33.21 -26.80
N PHE A 31 -1.62 33.49 -25.78
CA PHE A 31 -2.32 34.77 -25.63
C PHE A 31 -1.85 35.50 -24.38
N LYS A 32 -1.36 36.72 -24.59
CA LYS A 32 -1.05 37.65 -23.50
C LYS A 32 -2.25 38.56 -23.25
N ILE A 33 -2.79 38.49 -22.04
CA ILE A 33 -4.00 39.23 -21.67
C ILE A 33 -3.61 40.51 -20.93
N GLU A 34 -4.00 41.66 -21.46
CA GLU A 34 -3.82 43.00 -20.87
C GLU A 34 -5.18 43.64 -20.58
N GLY A 35 -5.25 44.49 -19.54
CA GLY A 35 -6.49 45.19 -19.13
C GLY A 35 -7.40 44.40 -18.17
N VAL A 36 -7.05 43.16 -17.84
CA VAL A 36 -7.68 42.39 -16.76
C VAL A 36 -6.68 42.24 -15.62
N GLU A 37 -7.03 42.59 -14.39
CA GLU A 37 -6.14 42.44 -13.22
C GLU A 37 -6.33 41.07 -12.54
N GLN A 38 -7.56 40.58 -12.47
CA GLN A 38 -7.93 39.39 -11.68
C GLN A 38 -7.45 38.07 -12.31
N ASP A 39 -6.63 37.31 -11.57
CA ASP A 39 -6.06 36.04 -12.06
C ASP A 39 -7.10 34.97 -12.42
N LYS A 40 -8.19 34.87 -11.64
CA LYS A 40 -9.29 33.94 -11.94
C LYS A 40 -9.91 34.21 -13.30
N LEU A 41 -10.10 35.49 -13.63
CA LEU A 41 -10.68 35.92 -14.88
C LEU A 41 -9.71 35.70 -16.05
N LYS A 42 -8.43 36.04 -15.88
CA LYS A 42 -7.37 35.73 -16.85
C LYS A 42 -7.31 34.24 -17.17
N ASN A 43 -7.36 33.39 -16.15
CA ASN A 43 -7.33 31.94 -16.33
C ASN A 43 -8.58 31.43 -17.06
N ASN A 44 -9.77 31.95 -16.73
CA ASN A 44 -10.99 31.57 -17.44
C ASN A 44 -10.93 31.94 -18.92
N ILE A 45 -10.46 33.16 -19.24
CA ILE A 45 -10.25 33.63 -20.61
C ILE A 45 -9.28 32.70 -21.36
N ARG A 46 -8.12 32.38 -20.76
CA ARG A 46 -7.14 31.46 -21.39
C ARG A 46 -7.74 30.08 -21.70
N VAL A 47 -8.54 29.52 -20.79
CA VAL A 47 -9.19 28.22 -21.01
C VAL A 47 -10.15 28.27 -22.20
N HIS A 48 -10.95 29.34 -22.30
CA HIS A 48 -11.89 29.51 -23.42
C HIS A 48 -11.14 29.69 -24.74
N LEU A 49 -10.09 30.51 -24.78
CA LEU A 49 -9.29 30.74 -25.98
C LEU A 49 -8.56 29.48 -26.48
N LYS A 50 -8.09 28.61 -25.57
CA LYS A 50 -7.50 27.31 -25.95
C LYS A 50 -8.48 26.40 -26.70
N SER A 51 -9.79 26.57 -26.50
CA SER A 51 -10.80 25.74 -27.17
C SER A 51 -10.93 26.03 -28.68
N LEU A 52 -10.55 27.25 -29.12
CA LEU A 52 -10.71 27.70 -30.50
C LEU A 52 -9.77 27.01 -31.50
N LYS A 53 -8.68 26.37 -31.04
CA LYS A 53 -7.68 25.67 -31.89
C LYS A 53 -7.31 26.43 -33.17
N ILE A 54 -7.05 27.73 -33.04
CA ILE A 54 -6.73 28.61 -34.16
C ILE A 54 -5.22 28.75 -34.37
N SER A 55 -4.82 28.95 -35.63
CA SER A 55 -3.44 29.27 -35.99
C SER A 55 -3.25 30.79 -36.10
N GLN A 56 -2.02 31.27 -35.92
CA GLN A 56 -1.67 32.69 -36.03
C GLN A 56 -2.13 33.31 -37.37
N LYS A 57 -2.03 32.57 -38.48
CA LYS A 57 -2.47 33.03 -39.80
C LYS A 57 -3.97 33.23 -39.92
N ALA A 58 -4.77 32.54 -39.12
CA ALA A 58 -6.22 32.70 -39.12
C ALA A 58 -6.64 34.07 -38.55
N LEU A 59 -5.84 34.65 -37.66
CA LEU A 59 -6.14 35.92 -36.99
C LEU A 59 -6.05 37.16 -37.88
N SER A 60 -5.57 37.04 -39.13
CA SER A 60 -5.69 38.13 -40.10
C SER A 60 -7.09 38.24 -40.72
N ASP A 61 -7.94 37.22 -40.56
CA ASP A 61 -9.34 37.23 -41.01
C ASP A 61 -10.23 37.89 -39.94
N PRO A 62 -11.02 38.93 -40.29
CA PRO A 62 -11.98 39.54 -39.38
C PRO A 62 -12.91 38.54 -38.67
N PHE A 63 -13.29 37.45 -39.34
CA PHE A 63 -14.13 36.41 -38.74
C PHE A 63 -13.49 35.81 -37.48
N TRP A 64 -12.20 35.48 -37.53
CA TRP A 64 -11.49 34.90 -36.39
C TRP A 64 -11.18 35.92 -35.30
N GLN A 65 -11.06 37.20 -35.66
CA GLN A 65 -10.94 38.29 -34.68
C GLN A 65 -12.25 38.45 -33.89
N ASP A 66 -13.38 38.42 -34.58
CA ASP A 66 -14.71 38.46 -33.97
C ASP A 66 -14.96 37.22 -33.10
N GLU A 67 -14.57 36.02 -33.57
CA GLU A 67 -14.69 34.78 -32.80
C GLU A 67 -13.88 34.82 -31.50
N VAL A 68 -12.64 35.35 -31.56
CA VAL A 68 -11.81 35.57 -30.36
C VAL A 68 -12.47 36.56 -29.42
N ALA A 69 -12.96 37.70 -29.92
CA ALA A 69 -13.63 38.70 -29.10
C ALA A 69 -14.91 38.14 -28.44
N GLN A 70 -15.71 37.36 -29.17
CA GLN A 70 -16.91 36.71 -28.66
C GLN A 70 -16.59 35.63 -27.61
N THR A 71 -15.49 34.89 -27.82
CA THR A 71 -14.99 33.91 -26.86
C THR A 71 -14.53 34.56 -25.57
N VAL A 72 -13.82 35.69 -25.65
CA VAL A 72 -13.45 36.49 -24.48
C VAL A 72 -14.70 37.01 -23.78
N ALA A 73 -15.68 37.55 -24.50
CA ALA A 73 -16.93 38.04 -23.93
C ALA A 73 -17.64 36.92 -23.14
N THR A 74 -17.78 35.73 -23.74
CA THR A 74 -18.38 34.56 -23.10
C THR A 74 -17.59 34.11 -21.86
N ALA A 75 -16.27 34.26 -21.87
CA ALA A 75 -15.43 33.92 -20.73
C ALA A 75 -15.57 34.89 -19.55
N VAL A 76 -15.99 36.14 -19.77
CA VAL A 76 -16.09 37.14 -18.70
C VAL A 76 -17.52 37.35 -18.19
N GLU A 77 -18.53 36.98 -18.97
CA GLU A 77 -19.95 37.01 -18.59
C GLU A 77 -20.26 36.32 -17.25
N PRO A 78 -19.75 35.12 -16.94
CA PRO A 78 -20.00 34.45 -15.66
C PRO A 78 -19.51 35.23 -14.43
N PHE A 79 -18.64 36.22 -14.62
CA PHE A 79 -18.08 37.08 -13.59
C PHE A 79 -18.73 38.48 -13.57
N GLY A 80 -19.87 38.63 -14.25
CA GLY A 80 -20.69 39.85 -14.25
C GLY A 80 -20.35 40.83 -15.36
N TYR A 81 -19.36 40.57 -16.20
CA TYR A 81 -18.95 41.49 -17.28
C TYR A 81 -19.68 41.15 -18.58
N TYR A 82 -20.88 41.71 -18.77
CA TYR A 82 -21.69 41.46 -19.98
C TYR A 82 -21.40 42.40 -21.15
N ASN A 83 -20.71 43.51 -20.87
CA ASN A 83 -20.21 44.44 -21.88
C ASN A 83 -18.69 44.45 -21.77
N SER A 84 -18.01 43.72 -22.65
CA SER A 84 -16.55 43.74 -22.76
C SER A 84 -16.13 44.04 -24.19
N GLN A 85 -15.02 44.74 -24.35
CA GLN A 85 -14.41 45.00 -25.64
C GLN A 85 -13.04 44.33 -25.68
N THR A 86 -12.77 43.60 -26.75
CA THR A 86 -11.49 42.94 -26.98
C THR A 86 -10.91 43.45 -28.28
N VAL A 87 -9.68 43.94 -28.22
CA VAL A 87 -8.92 44.37 -29.40
C VAL A 87 -7.66 43.51 -29.49
N LEU A 88 -7.42 42.92 -30.67
CA LEU A 88 -6.18 42.23 -30.94
C LEU A 88 -5.07 43.26 -31.16
N GLY A 89 -4.01 43.16 -30.35
CA GLY A 89 -2.79 43.96 -30.43
C GLY A 89 -1.76 43.34 -31.38
N SER A 90 -0.50 43.72 -31.19
CA SER A 90 0.62 43.19 -31.98
C SER A 90 0.83 41.70 -31.74
N ILE A 91 1.26 41.01 -32.79
CA ILE A 91 1.70 39.62 -32.76
C ILE A 91 3.24 39.65 -32.70
N ASP A 92 3.83 39.06 -31.66
CA ASP A 92 5.28 38.99 -31.47
C ASP A 92 5.67 37.56 -31.10
N ASP A 93 6.59 36.94 -31.86
CA ASP A 93 7.13 35.59 -31.62
C ASP A 93 6.12 34.53 -31.12
N ASP A 94 5.01 34.34 -31.84
CA ASP A 94 3.92 33.38 -31.54
C ASP A 94 3.05 33.69 -30.29
N GLU A 95 3.16 34.91 -29.76
CA GLU A 95 2.30 35.47 -28.70
C GLU A 95 1.41 36.59 -29.26
N VAL A 96 0.09 36.45 -29.04
CA VAL A 96 -0.92 37.45 -29.45
C VAL A 96 -1.35 38.26 -28.24
N ILE A 97 -1.15 39.57 -28.29
CA ILE A 97 -1.58 40.48 -27.22
C ILE A 97 -3.07 40.76 -27.39
N LEU A 98 -3.87 40.47 -26.37
CA LEU A 98 -5.29 40.82 -26.28
C LEU A 98 -5.46 41.96 -25.29
N GLN A 99 -5.86 43.13 -25.79
CA GLN A 99 -6.26 44.25 -24.95
C GLN A 99 -7.75 44.15 -24.66
N ILE A 100 -8.09 43.87 -23.41
CA ILE A 100 -9.47 43.66 -22.96
C ILE A 100 -9.88 44.84 -22.08
N SER A 101 -10.96 45.52 -22.45
CA SER A 101 -11.61 46.51 -21.59
C SER A 101 -12.90 45.93 -21.04
N LEU A 102 -12.96 45.81 -19.72
CA LEU A 102 -14.15 45.35 -18.99
C LEU A 102 -14.98 46.56 -18.55
N ASP A 103 -16.28 46.59 -18.85
CA ASP A 103 -17.20 47.59 -18.29
C ASP A 103 -17.50 47.27 -16.81
N THR A 104 -18.33 48.09 -16.18
CA THR A 104 -18.81 47.90 -14.81
C THR A 104 -19.55 46.56 -14.73
N PRO A 105 -19.18 45.66 -13.81
CA PRO A 105 -19.84 44.36 -13.72
C PRO A 105 -21.24 44.49 -13.12
N LEU A 106 -22.07 43.47 -13.34
CA LEU A 106 -23.33 43.33 -12.63
C LEU A 106 -23.07 43.08 -11.13
N HIS A 107 -23.84 43.73 -10.29
CA HIS A 107 -23.82 43.55 -8.83
C HIS A 107 -25.09 42.85 -8.35
N ILE A 108 -24.98 42.08 -7.27
CA ILE A 108 -26.13 41.41 -6.66
C ILE A 108 -27.01 42.46 -5.97
N ALA A 109 -28.26 42.62 -6.42
CA ALA A 109 -29.21 43.53 -5.78
C ALA A 109 -29.94 42.85 -4.62
N ASN A 110 -30.51 41.67 -4.87
CA ASN A 110 -31.25 40.90 -3.86
C ASN A 110 -30.88 39.42 -3.87
N VAL A 111 -30.88 38.83 -2.68
CA VAL A 111 -30.68 37.38 -2.47
C VAL A 111 -31.82 36.84 -1.62
N THR A 112 -32.80 36.21 -2.26
CA THR A 112 -33.92 35.56 -1.61
C THR A 112 -33.66 34.07 -1.49
N ARG A 113 -33.68 33.54 -0.26
CA ARG A 113 -33.43 32.13 0.00
C ARG A 113 -34.43 31.57 1.00
N GLU A 114 -34.93 30.37 0.72
CA GLU A 114 -35.87 29.68 1.60
C GLU A 114 -35.59 28.18 1.62
N ILE A 115 -35.77 27.58 2.80
CA ILE A 115 -35.73 26.13 3.01
C ILE A 115 -37.14 25.68 3.38
N ILE A 116 -37.69 24.76 2.60
CA ILE A 116 -38.96 24.08 2.84
C ILE A 116 -38.64 22.62 3.24
N GLY A 117 -39.43 22.06 4.16
CA GLY A 117 -39.26 20.69 4.66
C GLY A 117 -38.42 20.57 5.92
N ALA A 118 -37.99 19.34 6.25
CA ALA A 118 -37.32 19.03 7.52
C ALA A 118 -35.96 19.73 7.69
N GLY A 119 -35.26 20.04 6.60
CA GLY A 119 -33.99 20.77 6.60
C GLY A 119 -34.08 22.17 7.18
N ARG A 120 -35.29 22.75 7.28
CA ARG A 120 -35.52 24.04 7.98
C ARG A 120 -35.28 23.93 9.49
N ASN A 121 -35.42 22.76 10.09
CA ASN A 121 -35.23 22.52 11.51
C ASN A 121 -33.89 21.83 11.84
N ASP A 122 -33.18 21.32 10.83
CA ASP A 122 -31.85 20.74 10.98
C ASP A 122 -30.78 21.84 11.02
N GLU A 123 -30.01 21.91 12.10
CA GLU A 123 -28.99 22.93 12.31
C GLU A 123 -27.85 22.84 11.29
N ASN A 124 -27.39 21.63 10.96
CA ASN A 124 -26.30 21.42 10.02
C ASN A 124 -26.72 21.78 8.59
N PHE A 125 -27.93 21.35 8.17
CA PHE A 125 -28.49 21.71 6.87
C PHE A 125 -28.59 23.22 6.71
N ARG A 126 -29.14 23.91 7.73
CA ARG A 126 -29.21 25.38 7.75
C ARG A 126 -27.83 26.01 7.69
N LYS A 127 -26.85 25.49 8.42
CA LYS A 127 -25.48 26.03 8.43
C LYS A 127 -24.87 25.99 7.03
N VAL A 128 -24.98 24.86 6.32
CA VAL A 128 -24.49 24.74 4.94
C VAL A 128 -25.30 25.63 3.99
N PHE A 129 -26.63 25.61 4.05
CA PHE A 129 -27.47 26.46 3.20
C PHE A 129 -27.22 27.97 3.40
N ASN A 130 -27.00 28.38 4.66
CA ASN A 130 -26.73 29.79 4.99
C ASN A 130 -25.32 30.23 4.61
N SER A 131 -24.39 29.30 4.34
CA SER A 131 -23.01 29.57 3.92
C SER A 131 -22.87 30.09 2.49
N PHE A 132 -23.98 30.20 1.73
CA PHE A 132 -23.97 30.82 0.41
C PHE A 132 -23.23 32.17 0.45
N ALA A 133 -22.20 32.29 -0.38
CA ALA A 133 -21.23 33.37 -0.26
C ALA A 133 -21.71 34.72 -0.81
N LEU A 134 -22.56 34.71 -1.86
CA LEU A 134 -23.01 35.93 -2.53
C LEU A 134 -24.06 36.68 -1.70
N LYS A 135 -23.82 37.97 -1.46
CA LYS A 135 -24.67 38.91 -0.74
C LYS A 135 -24.99 40.12 -1.60
N ALA A 136 -26.00 40.90 -1.19
CA ALA A 136 -26.30 42.17 -1.83
C ALA A 136 -25.07 43.09 -1.83
N GLY A 137 -24.77 43.72 -2.97
CA GLY A 137 -23.60 44.56 -3.23
C GLY A 137 -22.41 43.83 -3.85
N ASP A 138 -22.33 42.50 -3.72
CA ASP A 138 -21.21 41.74 -4.31
C ASP A 138 -21.25 41.77 -5.84
N THR A 139 -20.09 41.70 -6.49
CA THR A 139 -20.02 41.45 -7.94
C THR A 139 -20.54 40.06 -8.26
N LEU A 140 -21.36 39.94 -9.32
CA LEU A 140 -21.92 38.67 -9.76
C LEU A 140 -20.80 37.65 -10.07
N GLN A 141 -20.90 36.47 -9.46
CA GLN A 141 -20.05 35.32 -9.78
C GLN A 141 -20.94 34.08 -9.97
N GLN A 142 -21.35 33.80 -11.19
CA GLN A 142 -22.16 32.62 -11.53
C GLN A 142 -21.51 31.29 -11.09
N PRO A 143 -20.18 31.09 -11.18
CA PRO A 143 -19.57 29.85 -10.71
C PRO A 143 -19.81 29.59 -9.21
N VAL A 144 -19.92 30.65 -8.39
CA VAL A 144 -20.24 30.53 -6.96
C VAL A 144 -21.70 30.09 -6.76
N TYR A 145 -22.62 30.62 -7.56
CA TYR A 145 -24.03 30.24 -7.56
C TYR A 145 -24.24 28.77 -7.95
N GLU A 146 -23.67 28.34 -9.07
CA GLU A 146 -23.81 26.95 -9.53
C GLU A 146 -23.11 25.96 -8.61
N ARG A 147 -21.91 26.29 -8.13
CA ARG A 147 -21.20 25.47 -7.15
C ARG A 147 -22.02 25.29 -5.88
N PHE A 148 -22.62 26.36 -5.34
CA PHE A 148 -23.47 26.24 -4.16
C PHE A 148 -24.68 25.31 -4.40
N LYS A 149 -25.32 25.39 -5.57
CA LYS A 149 -26.43 24.50 -5.93
C LYS A 149 -26.01 23.03 -5.94
N SER A 150 -24.86 22.73 -6.57
CA SER A 150 -24.29 21.37 -6.59
C SER A 150 -23.85 20.90 -5.21
N ASP A 151 -23.18 21.75 -4.44
CA ASP A 151 -22.70 21.44 -3.09
C ASP A 151 -23.87 21.14 -2.14
N MET A 152 -24.95 21.92 -2.22
CA MET A 152 -26.18 21.66 -1.46
C MET A 152 -26.88 20.36 -1.87
N PHE A 153 -26.97 20.08 -3.17
CA PHE A 153 -27.54 18.82 -3.66
C PHE A 153 -26.73 17.61 -3.14
N ASN A 154 -25.40 17.68 -3.23
CA ASN A 154 -24.50 16.63 -2.72
C ASN A 154 -24.57 16.49 -1.20
N TYR A 155 -24.66 17.61 -0.47
CA TYR A 155 -24.84 17.61 0.98
C TYR A 155 -26.15 16.90 1.36
N ALA A 156 -27.25 17.26 0.70
CA ALA A 156 -28.56 16.68 0.95
C ALA A 156 -28.55 15.15 0.75
N LEU A 157 -28.05 14.67 -0.39
CA LEU A 157 -27.95 13.24 -0.68
C LEU A 157 -27.04 12.49 0.31
N SER A 158 -25.92 13.10 0.70
CA SER A 158 -24.97 12.46 1.63
C SER A 158 -25.47 12.38 3.07
N HIS A 159 -26.48 13.18 3.45
CA HIS A 159 -27.06 13.24 4.80
C HIS A 159 -28.50 12.71 4.87
N GLY A 160 -28.96 12.00 3.83
CA GLY A 160 -30.23 11.27 3.84
C GLY A 160 -31.44 12.07 3.38
N TYR A 161 -31.26 13.24 2.77
CA TYR A 161 -32.36 14.01 2.15
C TYR A 161 -32.53 13.58 0.70
N PHE A 162 -32.99 12.34 0.48
CA PHE A 162 -33.08 11.76 -0.87
C PHE A 162 -34.13 12.41 -1.77
N ASP A 163 -35.13 13.05 -1.17
CA ASP A 163 -36.17 13.80 -1.89
C ASP A 163 -35.79 15.27 -2.13
N PHE A 164 -34.53 15.65 -1.85
CA PHE A 164 -34.09 17.03 -2.04
C PHE A 164 -34.18 17.43 -3.51
N HIS A 165 -34.80 18.58 -3.75
CA HIS A 165 -34.74 19.25 -5.02
C HIS A 165 -34.82 20.76 -4.85
N TRP A 166 -34.34 21.49 -5.86
CA TRP A 166 -34.59 22.92 -5.98
C TRP A 166 -36.04 23.12 -6.43
N GLN A 167 -36.88 23.72 -5.59
CA GLN A 167 -38.25 24.06 -5.96
C GLN A 167 -38.28 25.28 -6.89
N ALA A 168 -37.38 26.23 -6.65
CA ALA A 168 -37.14 27.34 -7.57
C ALA A 168 -35.69 27.80 -7.49
N THR A 169 -35.06 27.98 -8.66
CA THR A 169 -33.75 28.61 -8.82
C THR A 169 -33.89 29.67 -9.90
N ARG A 170 -33.63 30.94 -9.58
CA ARG A 170 -33.56 32.02 -10.59
C ARG A 170 -32.32 32.87 -10.36
N LEU A 171 -31.75 33.32 -11.47
CA LEU A 171 -30.70 34.32 -11.55
C LEU A 171 -31.14 35.33 -12.60
N ASP A 172 -31.86 36.36 -12.17
CA ASP A 172 -32.45 37.36 -13.05
C ASP A 172 -31.43 38.48 -13.28
N LEU A 173 -30.98 38.66 -14.52
CA LEU A 173 -29.94 39.61 -14.90
C LEU A 173 -30.56 40.86 -15.52
N VAL A 174 -30.48 42.00 -14.84
CA VAL A 174 -31.01 43.29 -15.29
C VAL A 174 -29.84 44.14 -15.78
N ARG A 175 -29.49 43.98 -17.07
CA ARG A 175 -28.29 44.60 -17.66
C ARG A 175 -28.32 46.12 -17.67
N GLU A 176 -29.49 46.72 -17.90
CA GLU A 176 -29.66 48.18 -17.93
C GLU A 176 -29.38 48.81 -16.56
N GLU A 177 -29.82 48.16 -15.49
CA GLU A 177 -29.61 48.59 -14.10
C GLU A 177 -28.28 48.09 -13.53
N ARG A 178 -27.59 47.19 -14.25
CA ARG A 178 -26.36 46.50 -13.81
C ARG A 178 -26.56 45.68 -12.54
N GLU A 179 -27.75 45.09 -12.42
CA GLU A 179 -28.17 44.33 -11.25
C GLU A 179 -28.40 42.85 -11.56
N ALA A 180 -28.23 42.01 -10.56
CA ALA A 180 -28.59 40.60 -10.59
C ALA A 180 -29.40 40.22 -9.34
N ASN A 181 -30.52 39.52 -9.53
CA ASN A 181 -31.37 39.04 -8.44
C ASN A 181 -31.31 37.52 -8.34
N ILE A 182 -31.08 37.01 -7.13
CA ILE A 182 -30.94 35.58 -6.85
C ILE A 182 -32.16 35.07 -6.08
N LEU A 183 -32.79 34.01 -6.59
CA LEU A 183 -33.82 33.25 -5.88
C LEU A 183 -33.39 31.79 -5.73
N LEU A 184 -33.36 31.28 -4.50
CA LEU A 184 -33.05 29.89 -4.18
C LEU A 184 -34.07 29.34 -3.17
N ILE A 185 -35.02 28.55 -3.64
CA ILE A 185 -36.00 27.84 -2.80
C ILE A 185 -35.65 26.36 -2.83
N ALA A 186 -35.15 25.84 -1.72
CA ALA A 186 -34.81 24.43 -1.55
C ALA A 186 -35.98 23.69 -0.89
N GLN A 187 -36.37 22.55 -1.46
CA GLN A 187 -37.25 21.59 -0.81
C GLN A 187 -36.39 20.43 -0.32
N SER A 188 -36.24 20.29 1.01
CA SER A 188 -35.35 19.26 1.57
C SER A 188 -35.96 17.87 1.57
N GLY A 189 -37.29 17.77 1.66
CA GLY A 189 -37.95 16.53 2.06
C GLY A 189 -37.62 16.13 3.51
N PRO A 190 -38.05 14.93 3.94
CA PRO A 190 -37.67 14.35 5.23
C PRO A 190 -36.21 13.84 5.22
N GLN A 191 -35.61 13.71 6.41
CA GLN A 191 -34.32 13.04 6.56
C GLN A 191 -34.54 11.54 6.75
N TYR A 192 -34.01 10.74 5.83
CA TYR A 192 -34.04 9.29 5.90
C TYR A 192 -33.01 8.75 6.89
N LYS A 193 -33.30 7.57 7.41
CA LYS A 193 -32.52 6.84 8.40
C LYS A 193 -32.01 5.52 7.82
N PHE A 194 -30.96 4.96 8.41
CA PHE A 194 -30.54 3.60 8.11
C PHE A 194 -31.62 2.61 8.54
N GLY A 195 -32.01 1.72 7.64
CA GLY A 195 -32.86 0.58 7.92
C GLY A 195 -32.06 -0.72 8.12
N ASN A 196 -32.76 -1.84 8.03
CA ASN A 196 -32.15 -3.17 8.18
C ASN A 196 -31.25 -3.53 6.98
N ILE A 197 -30.26 -4.36 7.24
CA ILE A 197 -29.45 -4.98 6.20
C ILE A 197 -30.26 -6.08 5.51
N LYS A 198 -30.28 -6.06 4.17
CA LYS A 198 -30.84 -7.13 3.34
C LYS A 198 -29.72 -7.79 2.56
N LEU A 199 -29.39 -9.04 2.88
CA LEU A 199 -28.42 -9.81 2.09
C LEU A 199 -29.11 -10.42 0.87
N LYS A 200 -28.48 -10.28 -0.31
CA LYS A 200 -28.86 -11.02 -1.51
C LYS A 200 -27.90 -12.18 -1.73
N GLY A 201 -28.44 -13.41 -1.67
CA GLY A 201 -27.70 -14.64 -1.90
C GLY A 201 -27.35 -15.37 -0.61
N ASP A 202 -26.09 -15.72 -0.45
CA ASP A 202 -25.57 -16.52 0.66
C ASP A 202 -25.58 -15.75 1.99
N THR A 203 -26.17 -16.34 3.02
CA THR A 203 -26.36 -15.72 4.34
C THR A 203 -25.30 -16.11 5.36
N ARG A 204 -24.36 -17.00 5.02
CA ARG A 204 -23.38 -17.50 6.01
C ARG A 204 -22.58 -16.35 6.65
N ALA A 205 -22.27 -15.29 5.90
CA ALA A 205 -21.50 -14.16 6.43
C ALA A 205 -22.34 -13.09 7.13
N LYS A 206 -23.63 -13.36 7.41
CA LYS A 206 -24.53 -12.37 8.01
C LYS A 206 -23.99 -11.82 9.33
N ASP A 207 -23.53 -12.68 10.23
CA ASP A 207 -23.07 -12.25 11.57
C ASP A 207 -21.80 -11.41 11.49
N ILE A 208 -20.89 -11.75 10.58
CA ILE A 208 -19.67 -10.96 10.29
C ILE A 208 -20.06 -9.59 9.74
N ILE A 209 -20.96 -9.56 8.77
CA ILE A 209 -21.44 -8.33 8.13
C ILE A 209 -22.13 -7.41 9.14
N GLU A 210 -22.92 -7.98 10.05
CA GLU A 210 -23.59 -7.21 11.10
C GLU A 210 -22.59 -6.65 12.12
N ARG A 211 -21.52 -7.39 12.45
CA ARG A 211 -20.46 -6.94 13.37
C ARG A 211 -19.64 -5.78 12.80
N LEU A 212 -19.44 -5.75 11.48
CA LEU A 212 -18.67 -4.70 10.79
C LEU A 212 -19.48 -3.42 10.50
N ARG A 213 -20.75 -3.35 10.90
CA ARG A 213 -21.63 -2.22 10.56
C ARG A 213 -21.32 -0.99 11.45
N PRO A 214 -20.94 0.18 10.90
CA PRO A 214 -20.62 1.39 11.68
C PRO A 214 -21.84 2.27 12.02
N PHE A 215 -23.06 1.74 11.83
CA PHE A 215 -24.32 2.45 12.04
C PHE A 215 -25.36 1.54 12.70
N ALA A 216 -26.31 2.14 13.41
CA ALA A 216 -27.46 1.44 13.98
C ALA A 216 -28.73 1.67 13.13
N PRO A 217 -29.66 0.71 13.06
CA PRO A 217 -30.98 0.95 12.50
C PRO A 217 -31.68 2.12 13.21
N GLY A 218 -32.30 3.01 12.44
CA GLY A 218 -32.96 4.23 12.93
C GLY A 218 -32.05 5.45 13.09
N GLU A 219 -30.73 5.30 12.93
CA GLU A 219 -29.78 6.42 12.88
C GLU A 219 -29.94 7.22 11.57
N PRO A 220 -29.76 8.56 11.55
CA PRO A 220 -29.74 9.32 10.30
C PRO A 220 -28.78 8.75 9.25
N TYR A 221 -29.23 8.70 7.99
CA TYR A 221 -28.41 8.18 6.92
C TYR A 221 -27.17 9.06 6.69
N SER A 222 -26.02 8.41 6.48
CA SER A 222 -24.77 9.08 6.11
C SER A 222 -24.04 8.28 5.03
N SER A 223 -23.76 8.93 3.90
CA SER A 223 -22.93 8.32 2.86
C SER A 223 -21.51 8.02 3.36
N ALA A 224 -20.96 8.82 4.27
CA ALA A 224 -19.65 8.58 4.87
C ALA A 224 -19.60 7.26 5.64
N LYS A 225 -20.62 7.00 6.48
CA LYS A 225 -20.75 5.72 7.20
C LYS A 225 -20.95 4.53 6.26
N LEU A 226 -21.68 4.70 5.16
CA LEU A 226 -21.85 3.63 4.18
C LEU A 226 -20.54 3.33 3.40
N THR A 227 -19.76 4.37 3.09
CA THR A 227 -18.42 4.22 2.50
C THR A 227 -17.49 3.51 3.48
N ASP A 228 -17.54 3.86 4.75
CA ASP A 228 -16.80 3.21 5.82
C ASP A 228 -17.13 1.71 5.92
N PHE A 229 -18.43 1.39 5.93
CA PHE A 229 -18.90 0.01 5.92
C PHE A 229 -18.40 -0.78 4.70
N ASN A 230 -18.46 -0.19 3.50
CA ASN A 230 -17.90 -0.82 2.30
C ASN A 230 -16.39 -1.06 2.43
N ARG A 231 -15.63 -0.13 3.01
CA ARG A 231 -14.19 -0.29 3.25
C ARG A 231 -13.93 -1.46 4.19
N GLN A 232 -14.61 -1.51 5.35
CA GLN A 232 -14.48 -2.59 6.33
C GLN A 232 -14.83 -3.96 5.72
N LEU A 233 -15.93 -4.05 4.96
CA LEU A 233 -16.33 -5.29 4.29
C LEU A 233 -15.27 -5.78 3.27
N ASN A 234 -14.71 -4.88 2.46
CA ASN A 234 -13.67 -5.24 1.50
C ASN A 234 -12.35 -5.60 2.20
N GLN A 235 -12.04 -4.93 3.31
CA GLN A 235 -10.87 -5.22 4.11
C GLN A 235 -11.02 -6.51 4.92
N ALA A 236 -12.20 -6.95 5.32
CA ALA A 236 -12.40 -8.17 6.10
C ALA A 236 -11.85 -9.45 5.43
N GLY A 237 -11.63 -9.42 4.11
CA GLY A 237 -10.90 -10.48 3.41
C GLY A 237 -11.70 -11.75 3.14
N TYR A 238 -12.98 -11.81 3.49
CA TYR A 238 -13.87 -12.97 3.25
C TYR A 238 -14.54 -12.98 1.87
N PHE A 239 -14.56 -11.84 1.20
CA PHE A 239 -15.30 -11.66 -0.05
C PHE A 239 -14.32 -11.39 -1.20
N SER A 240 -14.60 -11.99 -2.35
CA SER A 240 -13.96 -11.61 -3.62
C SER A 240 -14.58 -10.32 -4.16
N ARG A 241 -15.87 -10.10 -3.87
CA ARG A 241 -16.59 -8.86 -4.14
C ARG A 241 -17.65 -8.65 -3.07
N VAL A 242 -17.75 -7.44 -2.54
CA VAL A 242 -18.82 -7.05 -1.61
C VAL A 242 -19.17 -5.58 -1.81
N ILE A 243 -20.46 -5.30 -1.95
CA ILE A 243 -20.99 -3.95 -2.14
C ILE A 243 -22.25 -3.81 -1.29
N ALA A 244 -22.24 -2.81 -0.41
CA ALA A 244 -23.41 -2.35 0.33
C ALA A 244 -23.97 -1.09 -0.33
N ARG A 245 -25.25 -1.09 -0.68
CA ARG A 245 -25.94 0.04 -1.33
C ARG A 245 -27.27 0.36 -0.65
N PRO A 246 -27.67 1.65 -0.57
CA PRO A 246 -28.98 2.02 -0.06
C PRO A 246 -30.03 1.79 -1.15
N VAL A 247 -31.19 1.23 -0.79
CA VAL A 247 -32.31 1.04 -1.71
C VAL A 247 -33.46 1.95 -1.29
N VAL A 248 -33.35 3.25 -1.64
CA VAL A 248 -34.30 4.30 -1.23
C VAL A 248 -35.73 3.99 -1.68
N SER A 249 -35.91 3.37 -2.84
CA SER A 249 -37.24 2.96 -3.35
C SER A 249 -37.94 1.89 -2.52
N GLN A 250 -37.23 1.23 -1.60
CA GLN A 250 -37.78 0.26 -0.65
C GLN A 250 -37.79 0.79 0.79
N ALA A 251 -37.69 2.11 0.98
CA ALA A 251 -37.74 2.70 2.31
C ALA A 251 -39.14 2.57 2.91
N GLU A 252 -39.21 2.10 4.15
CA GLU A 252 -40.42 2.02 4.96
C GLU A 252 -40.22 2.91 6.20
N ASP A 253 -41.19 3.77 6.52
CA ASP A 253 -41.09 4.73 7.64
C ASP A 253 -39.79 5.57 7.64
N LEU A 254 -39.37 6.01 6.45
CA LEU A 254 -38.12 6.73 6.19
C LEU A 254 -36.83 5.94 6.51
N GLN A 255 -36.93 4.64 6.77
CA GLN A 255 -35.78 3.76 6.98
C GLN A 255 -35.38 3.10 5.67
N VAL A 256 -34.18 3.41 5.19
CA VAL A 256 -33.65 2.89 3.92
C VAL A 256 -32.94 1.56 4.16
N PRO A 257 -33.43 0.45 3.59
CA PRO A 257 -32.72 -0.82 3.71
C PRO A 257 -31.38 -0.76 2.97
N ILE A 258 -30.36 -1.36 3.59
CA ILE A 258 -29.02 -1.48 3.00
C ILE A 258 -28.92 -2.87 2.38
N GLU A 259 -28.93 -2.92 1.05
CA GLU A 259 -28.80 -4.16 0.31
C GLU A 259 -27.32 -4.51 0.14
N ILE A 260 -26.95 -5.72 0.52
CA ILE A 260 -25.58 -6.24 0.38
C ILE A 260 -25.58 -7.32 -0.68
N THR A 261 -24.78 -7.09 -1.72
CA THR A 261 -24.48 -8.09 -2.75
C THR A 261 -23.03 -8.53 -2.57
N LEU A 262 -22.82 -9.83 -2.41
CA LEU A 262 -21.51 -10.38 -2.11
C LEU A 262 -21.19 -11.65 -2.91
N THR A 263 -19.92 -11.94 -3.01
CA THR A 263 -19.39 -13.21 -3.49
C THR A 263 -18.25 -13.60 -2.54
N HIS A 264 -18.34 -14.79 -1.96
CA HIS A 264 -17.31 -15.29 -1.06
C HIS A 264 -15.98 -15.50 -1.80
N LYS A 265 -14.86 -15.40 -1.08
CA LYS A 265 -13.61 -15.98 -1.57
C LYS A 265 -13.77 -17.50 -1.67
N SER A 266 -12.93 -18.12 -2.50
CA SER A 266 -12.81 -19.58 -2.56
C SER A 266 -12.59 -20.14 -1.15
N ARG A 267 -13.29 -21.23 -0.84
CA ARG A 267 -13.23 -21.88 0.46
C ARG A 267 -11.81 -22.34 0.81
N ASP A 268 -11.09 -22.81 -0.20
CA ASP A 268 -9.75 -23.36 -0.07
C ASP A 268 -8.85 -22.69 -1.12
N ASN A 269 -7.74 -22.12 -0.66
CA ASN A 269 -6.70 -21.53 -1.49
C ASN A 269 -5.45 -22.39 -1.37
N PHE A 270 -4.82 -22.66 -2.51
CA PHE A 270 -3.57 -23.40 -2.57
C PHE A 270 -2.51 -22.53 -3.26
N ASN A 271 -1.39 -22.30 -2.59
CA ASN A 271 -0.28 -21.52 -3.09
C ASN A 271 0.94 -22.43 -3.19
N VAL A 272 1.55 -22.45 -4.38
CA VAL A 272 2.79 -23.18 -4.66
C VAL A 272 3.89 -22.15 -4.88
N GLY A 273 4.93 -22.21 -4.05
CA GLY A 273 6.15 -21.42 -4.19
C GLY A 273 7.31 -22.32 -4.59
N LEU A 274 8.02 -21.94 -5.64
CA LEU A 274 9.27 -22.57 -6.03
C LEU A 274 10.38 -21.54 -5.86
N GLY A 275 11.42 -21.91 -5.13
CA GLY A 275 12.61 -21.12 -4.96
C GLY A 275 13.85 -21.97 -5.20
N ALA A 276 14.98 -21.31 -5.34
CA ALA A 276 16.27 -21.94 -5.19
C ALA A 276 17.15 -20.92 -4.49
N ALA A 277 18.17 -21.40 -3.79
CA ALA A 277 19.28 -20.59 -3.37
C ALA A 277 20.53 -21.45 -3.49
N THR A 278 21.68 -20.81 -3.60
CA THR A 278 22.96 -21.51 -3.76
C THR A 278 23.39 -22.22 -2.48
N ASP A 279 22.89 -21.79 -1.32
CA ASP A 279 23.22 -22.30 0.00
C ASP A 279 22.35 -23.49 0.43
N THR A 280 21.05 -23.47 0.11
CA THR A 280 20.10 -24.53 0.50
C THR A 280 19.62 -25.40 -0.66
N GLY A 281 20.02 -25.05 -1.90
CA GLY A 281 19.49 -25.66 -3.11
C GLY A 281 18.04 -25.29 -3.43
N PRO A 282 17.32 -26.14 -4.20
CA PRO A 282 15.91 -25.96 -4.52
C PRO A 282 15.02 -25.95 -3.27
N ARG A 283 13.98 -25.12 -3.27
CA ARG A 283 13.00 -25.00 -2.20
C ARG A 283 11.58 -25.10 -2.78
N LEU A 284 10.72 -25.88 -2.12
CA LEU A 284 9.30 -26.01 -2.41
C LEU A 284 8.51 -25.52 -1.21
N ARG A 285 7.54 -24.63 -1.44
CA ARG A 285 6.56 -24.20 -0.44
C ARG A 285 5.17 -24.55 -0.95
N LEU A 286 4.43 -25.36 -0.20
CA LEU A 286 3.03 -25.67 -0.46
C LEU A 286 2.19 -25.13 0.70
N LYS A 287 1.38 -24.11 0.44
CA LYS A 287 0.49 -23.53 1.43
C LYS A 287 -0.97 -23.80 1.07
N TRP A 288 -1.69 -24.41 1.98
CA TRP A 288 -3.15 -24.46 1.97
C TRP A 288 -3.67 -23.43 2.96
N GLN A 289 -4.67 -22.66 2.54
CA GLN A 289 -5.34 -21.71 3.41
C GLN A 289 -6.85 -21.84 3.24
N ARG A 290 -7.55 -21.91 4.37
CA ARG A 290 -8.99 -21.72 4.47
C ARG A 290 -9.26 -20.39 5.16
N PRO A 291 -9.54 -19.31 4.40
CA PRO A 291 -9.69 -17.96 4.95
C PRO A 291 -10.86 -17.82 5.92
N TRP A 292 -11.78 -18.79 5.91
CA TRP A 292 -12.98 -18.75 6.74
C TRP A 292 -13.53 -20.15 7.01
N ILE A 293 -13.76 -20.47 8.28
CA ILE A 293 -14.20 -21.79 8.75
C ILE A 293 -15.61 -21.75 9.33
N ASN A 294 -15.98 -20.68 10.05
CA ASN A 294 -17.23 -20.57 10.80
C ASN A 294 -17.69 -19.11 10.89
N ASP A 295 -18.95 -18.87 11.26
CA ASP A 295 -19.55 -17.52 11.28
C ASP A 295 -18.89 -16.53 12.27
N HIS A 296 -17.95 -16.98 13.09
CA HIS A 296 -17.14 -16.14 13.97
C HIS A 296 -15.91 -15.53 13.29
N GLY A 297 -15.57 -15.97 12.07
CA GLY A 297 -14.45 -15.46 11.29
C GLY A 297 -13.15 -16.25 11.44
N HIS A 298 -13.20 -17.45 12.03
CA HIS A 298 -11.99 -18.25 12.22
C HIS A 298 -11.39 -18.66 10.87
N SER A 299 -10.07 -18.82 10.82
CA SER A 299 -9.37 -19.30 9.63
C SER A 299 -8.30 -20.33 9.99
N ALA A 300 -7.89 -21.13 9.02
CA ALA A 300 -6.79 -22.07 9.21
C ALA A 300 -5.86 -22.06 8.01
N SER A 301 -4.59 -22.37 8.27
CA SER A 301 -3.58 -22.54 7.25
C SER A 301 -2.73 -23.77 7.57
N ALA A 302 -2.18 -24.39 6.53
CA ALA A 302 -1.08 -25.34 6.68
C ALA A 302 -0.04 -25.04 5.60
N GLU A 303 1.23 -25.02 5.98
CA GLU A 303 2.35 -24.74 5.10
C GLU A 303 3.39 -25.84 5.22
N LEU A 304 3.70 -26.49 4.10
CA LEU A 304 4.79 -27.45 3.97
C LEU A 304 5.93 -26.75 3.24
N PHE A 305 7.10 -26.72 3.84
CA PHE A 305 8.34 -26.22 3.26
C PHE A 305 9.37 -27.35 3.16
N ILE A 306 10.01 -27.47 2.00
CA ILE A 306 11.00 -28.50 1.71
C ILE A 306 12.18 -27.85 1.00
N SER A 307 13.37 -28.05 1.55
CA SER A 307 14.66 -27.75 0.95
C SER A 307 15.65 -28.86 1.30
N ALA A 308 16.88 -28.83 0.78
CA ALA A 308 17.87 -29.84 1.14
C ALA A 308 18.18 -29.87 2.66
N PRO A 309 18.49 -28.75 3.33
CA PRO A 309 18.81 -28.77 4.76
C PRO A 309 17.59 -28.66 5.69
N GLU A 310 16.42 -28.25 5.19
CA GLU A 310 15.25 -27.98 6.04
C GLU A 310 13.97 -28.55 5.42
N GLN A 311 13.22 -29.30 6.23
CA GLN A 311 11.84 -29.66 5.94
C GLN A 311 10.95 -29.29 7.12
N SER A 312 9.87 -28.55 6.89
CA SER A 312 8.98 -28.11 7.96
C SER A 312 7.51 -28.15 7.55
N LEU A 313 6.65 -28.49 8.50
CA LEU A 313 5.20 -28.44 8.40
C LEU A 313 4.67 -27.55 9.52
N THR A 314 4.00 -26.46 9.15
CA THR A 314 3.35 -25.55 10.10
C THR A 314 1.85 -25.56 9.85
N ALA A 315 1.07 -25.72 10.92
CA ALA A 315 -0.38 -25.60 10.90
C ALA A 315 -0.81 -24.46 11.83
N GLU A 316 -1.68 -23.58 11.34
CA GLU A 316 -2.15 -22.40 12.06
C GLU A 316 -3.67 -22.39 12.14
N TYR A 317 -4.20 -21.96 13.29
CA TYR A 317 -5.62 -21.68 13.48
C TYR A 317 -5.79 -20.30 14.10
N LEU A 318 -6.53 -19.43 13.44
CA LEU A 318 -6.71 -18.03 13.81
C LEU A 318 -8.14 -17.80 14.30
N VAL A 319 -8.26 -17.14 15.46
CA VAL A 319 -9.52 -16.78 16.12
C VAL A 319 -9.57 -15.27 16.32
N PRO A 320 -10.35 -14.53 15.50
CA PRO A 320 -10.59 -13.11 15.73
C PRO A 320 -11.21 -12.84 17.10
N ILE A 321 -10.63 -11.91 17.86
CA ILE A 321 -11.19 -11.41 19.13
C ILE A 321 -11.86 -10.05 18.90
N GLY A 322 -11.21 -9.19 18.12
CA GLY A 322 -11.70 -7.85 17.73
C GLY A 322 -11.76 -7.71 16.21
N ASP A 323 -11.02 -6.75 15.66
CA ASP A 323 -10.80 -6.66 14.22
C ASP A 323 -10.10 -7.94 13.73
N ILE A 324 -10.69 -8.56 12.71
CA ILE A 324 -10.24 -9.84 12.13
C ILE A 324 -8.78 -9.82 11.69
N LYS A 325 -8.27 -8.67 11.27
CA LYS A 325 -6.89 -8.50 10.82
C LYS A 325 -5.93 -8.14 11.93
N ASN A 326 -6.42 -7.44 12.94
CA ASN A 326 -5.56 -6.70 13.85
C ASN A 326 -5.66 -7.15 15.31
N ASP A 327 -6.69 -7.87 15.75
CA ASP A 327 -6.80 -8.44 17.11
C ASP A 327 -7.30 -9.89 17.07
N TYR A 328 -6.37 -10.84 17.17
CA TYR A 328 -6.67 -12.26 17.06
C TYR A 328 -5.77 -13.14 17.95
N LEU A 329 -6.30 -14.30 18.31
CA LEU A 329 -5.51 -15.41 18.83
C LEU A 329 -5.04 -16.30 17.68
N LYS A 330 -3.76 -16.69 17.69
CA LYS A 330 -3.18 -17.67 16.76
C LYS A 330 -2.70 -18.88 17.54
N TYR A 331 -3.23 -20.05 17.19
CA TYR A 331 -2.72 -21.34 17.63
C TYR A 331 -1.86 -21.89 16.51
N GLU A 332 -0.61 -22.24 16.81
CA GLU A 332 0.34 -22.70 15.82
C GLU A 332 0.99 -24.01 16.29
N ALA A 333 1.10 -24.95 15.37
CA ALA A 333 1.80 -26.22 15.57
C ALA A 333 2.82 -26.36 14.45
N GLY A 334 4.09 -26.52 14.79
CA GLY A 334 5.21 -26.69 13.86
C GLY A 334 5.93 -28.00 14.11
N TYR A 335 6.31 -28.68 13.04
CA TYR A 335 7.27 -29.78 13.08
C TYR A 335 8.35 -29.52 12.03
N GLN A 336 9.61 -29.53 12.45
CA GLN A 336 10.74 -29.17 11.61
C GLN A 336 11.86 -30.19 11.76
N PHE A 337 12.36 -30.65 10.61
CA PHE A 337 13.61 -31.39 10.50
C PHE A 337 14.67 -30.48 9.87
N LEU A 338 15.85 -30.49 10.47
CA LEU A 338 17.01 -29.74 10.05
C LEU A 338 18.21 -30.68 9.96
N ASP A 339 18.89 -30.67 8.81
CA ASP A 339 20.14 -31.38 8.58
C ASP A 339 21.19 -30.39 8.07
N TYR A 340 22.18 -30.15 8.92
CA TYR A 340 23.29 -29.25 8.68
C TYR A 340 24.56 -30.04 8.36
N SER A 341 24.82 -30.24 7.07
CA SER A 341 26.05 -30.89 6.60
C SER A 341 27.35 -30.16 6.98
N ASN A 342 27.31 -28.85 7.26
CA ASN A 342 28.49 -28.06 7.64
C ASN A 342 28.86 -28.23 9.13
N THR A 343 27.86 -28.39 10.01
CA THR A 343 28.05 -28.60 11.45
C THR A 343 27.80 -30.06 11.88
N ASN A 344 27.55 -30.95 10.92
CA ASN A 344 27.09 -32.33 11.14
C ASN A 344 25.98 -32.41 12.20
N THR A 345 25.00 -31.52 12.11
CA THR A 345 23.92 -31.41 13.11
C THR A 345 22.59 -31.80 12.50
N GLU A 346 21.95 -32.81 13.09
CA GLU A 346 20.57 -33.19 12.78
C GLU A 346 19.67 -32.74 13.94
N SER A 347 18.53 -32.14 13.62
CA SER A 347 17.60 -31.63 14.62
C SER A 347 16.14 -31.84 14.21
N GLU A 348 15.34 -32.36 15.14
CA GLU A 348 13.91 -32.52 15.05
C GLU A 348 13.23 -31.65 16.10
N THR A 349 12.51 -30.62 15.66
CA THR A 349 11.81 -29.67 16.52
C THR A 349 10.31 -29.83 16.39
N LEU A 350 9.62 -30.02 17.52
CA LEU A 350 8.18 -29.86 17.68
C LEU A 350 7.91 -28.55 18.43
N SER A 351 7.10 -27.66 17.85
CA SER A 351 6.66 -26.43 18.49
C SER A 351 5.14 -26.35 18.58
N LEU A 352 4.62 -25.96 19.74
CA LEU A 352 3.21 -25.65 19.95
C LEU A 352 3.11 -24.27 20.59
N SER A 353 2.49 -23.30 19.93
CA SER A 353 2.41 -21.94 20.44
C SER A 353 1.00 -21.36 20.39
N VAL A 354 0.75 -20.47 21.34
CA VAL A 354 -0.43 -19.61 21.37
C VAL A 354 0.06 -18.17 21.36
N HIS A 355 -0.41 -17.40 20.40
CA HIS A 355 -0.09 -15.99 20.25
C HIS A 355 -1.36 -15.15 20.41
N ARG A 356 -1.24 -13.98 21.01
CA ARG A 356 -2.21 -12.89 20.89
C ARG A 356 -1.56 -11.75 20.13
N VAL A 357 -2.06 -11.51 18.92
CA VAL A 357 -1.59 -10.43 18.05
C VAL A 357 -2.57 -9.28 18.14
N VAL A 358 -2.05 -8.08 18.43
CA VAL A 358 -2.83 -6.84 18.59
C VAL A 358 -2.18 -5.72 17.80
N GLN A 359 -2.95 -5.01 17.00
CA GLN A 359 -2.57 -3.83 16.25
C GLN A 359 -3.74 -2.84 16.30
N ASP A 360 -3.45 -1.58 16.64
CA ASP A 360 -4.48 -0.53 16.62
C ASP A 360 -4.75 -0.10 15.17
N ASP A 361 -5.98 0.36 14.92
CA ASP A 361 -6.36 0.89 13.61
C ASP A 361 -5.46 2.06 13.21
N ASP A 362 -5.02 2.06 11.95
CA ASP A 362 -4.05 3.02 11.37
C ASP A 362 -2.66 3.07 12.04
N SER A 363 -2.38 2.18 13.00
CA SER A 363 -1.04 2.05 13.59
C SER A 363 -0.17 1.13 12.73
N PRO A 364 1.09 1.52 12.43
CA PRO A 364 2.06 0.61 11.81
C PRO A 364 2.66 -0.40 12.79
N TRP A 365 2.36 -0.28 14.09
CA TRP A 365 2.89 -1.13 15.15
C TRP A 365 1.94 -2.28 15.48
N GLN A 366 2.50 -3.49 15.55
CA GLN A 366 1.82 -4.71 15.95
C GLN A 366 2.56 -5.33 17.14
N SER A 367 1.80 -5.70 18.17
CA SER A 367 2.29 -6.44 19.35
C SER A 367 1.89 -7.92 19.25
N ASP A 368 2.79 -8.82 19.65
CA ASP A 368 2.58 -10.27 19.68
C ASP A 368 3.00 -10.80 21.06
N TYR A 369 2.03 -11.31 21.82
CA TYR A 369 2.26 -11.97 23.10
C TYR A 369 2.15 -13.48 22.89
N SER A 370 3.18 -14.24 23.21
CA SER A 370 3.23 -15.66 22.89
C SER A 370 3.56 -16.52 24.09
N VAL A 371 3.08 -17.77 24.10
CA VAL A 371 3.63 -18.86 24.90
C VAL A 371 3.91 -20.02 23.96
N THR A 372 5.16 -20.48 23.93
CA THR A 372 5.61 -21.56 23.04
C THR A 372 6.14 -22.72 23.85
N TYR A 373 5.58 -23.92 23.67
CA TYR A 373 6.24 -25.16 24.04
C TYR A 373 7.12 -25.61 22.87
N LEU A 374 8.39 -25.87 23.12
CA LEU A 374 9.37 -26.34 22.15
C LEU A 374 10.01 -27.61 22.69
N ARG A 375 10.01 -28.67 21.90
CA ARG A 375 10.78 -29.89 22.15
C ARG A 375 11.68 -30.13 20.96
N GLU A 376 12.99 -30.09 21.20
CA GLU A 376 13.98 -30.36 20.16
C GLU A 376 14.81 -31.57 20.55
N GLN A 377 14.89 -32.52 19.64
CA GLN A 377 15.85 -33.61 19.70
C GLN A 377 16.94 -33.32 18.67
N TYR A 378 18.20 -33.28 19.09
CA TYR A 378 19.30 -32.98 18.18
C TYR A 378 20.51 -33.87 18.44
N THR A 379 21.29 -34.05 17.39
CA THR A 379 22.51 -34.87 17.37
C THR A 379 23.58 -34.04 16.67
N VAL A 380 24.77 -33.96 17.27
CA VAL A 380 25.93 -33.27 16.70
C VAL A 380 27.04 -34.29 16.50
N GLU A 381 27.50 -34.42 15.25
CA GLU A 381 28.48 -35.45 14.86
C GLU A 381 28.05 -36.86 15.33
N ASP A 382 28.92 -37.57 16.05
CA ASP A 382 28.70 -38.93 16.55
C ASP A 382 28.20 -38.97 18.01
N SER A 383 27.89 -37.81 18.61
CA SER A 383 27.47 -37.74 20.01
C SER A 383 26.06 -38.32 20.22
N PRO A 384 25.72 -38.78 21.44
CA PRO A 384 24.37 -39.23 21.77
C PRO A 384 23.34 -38.12 21.54
N SER A 385 22.20 -38.51 20.94
CA SER A 385 21.09 -37.58 20.74
C SER A 385 20.62 -36.98 22.06
N GLN A 386 20.54 -35.65 22.10
CA GLN A 386 20.03 -34.88 23.24
C GLN A 386 18.60 -34.44 22.98
N THR A 387 17.80 -34.30 24.04
CA THR A 387 16.44 -33.76 23.95
C THR A 387 16.29 -32.65 24.97
N THR A 388 15.91 -31.47 24.50
CA THR A 388 15.60 -30.32 25.35
C THR A 388 14.16 -29.90 25.16
N GLN A 389 13.46 -29.66 26.26
CA GLN A 389 12.10 -29.15 26.31
C GLN A 389 12.08 -27.77 26.97
N LEU A 390 11.37 -26.83 26.35
CA LEU A 390 11.26 -25.45 26.81
C LEU A 390 9.81 -24.99 26.76
N VAL A 391 9.39 -24.23 27.78
CA VAL A 391 8.16 -23.43 27.77
C VAL A 391 8.58 -21.97 27.80
N LEU A 392 8.30 -21.27 26.71
CA LEU A 392 8.82 -19.95 26.40
C LEU A 392 7.66 -18.93 26.28
N PRO A 393 7.23 -18.28 27.38
CA PRO A 393 6.57 -16.98 27.27
C PRO A 393 7.46 -15.99 26.50
N GLY A 394 6.83 -15.17 25.67
CA GLY A 394 7.52 -14.18 24.85
C GLY A 394 6.65 -13.00 24.50
N TYR A 395 7.32 -11.91 24.10
CA TYR A 395 6.71 -10.71 23.59
C TYR A 395 7.52 -10.21 22.41
N ALA A 396 6.84 -9.86 21.32
CA ALA A 396 7.45 -9.21 20.18
C ALA A 396 6.66 -7.98 19.75
N ILE A 397 7.38 -6.98 19.25
CA ILE A 397 6.83 -5.80 18.62
C ILE A 397 7.33 -5.72 17.19
N GLN A 398 6.44 -5.39 16.26
CA GLN A 398 6.74 -5.24 14.84
C GLN A 398 6.25 -3.88 14.34
N TYR A 399 7.06 -3.22 13.53
CA TYR A 399 6.71 -2.05 12.74
C TYR A 399 6.85 -2.39 11.25
N LEU A 400 5.81 -2.17 10.45
CA LEU A 400 5.87 -2.38 9.01
C LEU A 400 5.13 -1.28 8.26
N VAL A 401 5.85 -0.58 7.39
CA VAL A 401 5.30 0.34 6.39
C VAL A 401 5.96 0.05 5.06
N LYS A 402 5.18 -0.18 4.01
CA LYS A 402 5.69 -0.36 2.64
C LYS A 402 4.72 0.22 1.61
N ASP A 403 5.29 0.75 0.53
CA ASP A 403 4.57 1.38 -0.58
C ASP A 403 4.00 0.37 -1.59
N ASP A 404 4.69 -0.73 -1.81
CA ASP A 404 4.31 -1.79 -2.75
C ASP A 404 4.61 -3.18 -2.15
N THR A 405 4.05 -4.24 -2.73
CA THR A 405 4.29 -5.62 -2.27
C THR A 405 5.43 -6.33 -3.02
N LEU A 406 5.73 -5.94 -4.25
CA LEU A 406 6.70 -6.59 -5.13
C LEU A 406 7.93 -5.71 -5.42
N ASN A 407 7.73 -4.40 -5.61
CA ASN A 407 8.81 -3.44 -5.91
C ASN A 407 8.84 -2.31 -4.89
N ILE A 408 9.35 -2.63 -3.71
CA ILE A 408 9.40 -1.70 -2.58
C ILE A 408 10.41 -0.59 -2.88
N THR A 409 9.92 0.66 -2.98
CA THR A 409 10.79 1.83 -3.15
C THR A 409 10.98 2.57 -1.82
N HIS A 410 9.96 2.52 -0.96
CA HIS A 410 9.96 3.09 0.38
C HIS A 410 9.36 2.07 1.35
N GLY A 411 10.23 1.45 2.16
CA GLY A 411 9.83 0.43 3.10
C GLY A 411 10.60 0.52 4.41
N THR A 412 9.93 0.27 5.51
CA THR A 412 10.56 0.17 6.84
C THR A 412 9.95 -1.02 7.54
N TYR A 413 10.81 -1.95 7.93
CA TYR A 413 10.50 -3.10 8.75
C TYR A 413 11.39 -3.07 9.98
N PHE A 414 10.80 -3.28 11.15
CA PHE A 414 11.51 -3.47 12.39
C PHE A 414 10.76 -4.50 13.22
N ARG A 415 11.46 -5.45 13.80
CA ARG A 415 10.90 -6.42 14.73
C ARG A 415 11.87 -6.61 15.88
N ALA A 416 11.38 -6.55 17.11
CA ALA A 416 12.16 -6.90 18.29
C ALA A 416 11.33 -7.84 19.14
N GLY A 417 11.96 -8.88 19.68
CA GLY A 417 11.28 -9.89 20.48
C GLY A 417 12.15 -10.42 21.61
N ILE A 418 11.49 -10.81 22.69
CA ILE A 418 12.10 -11.46 23.84
C ILE A 418 11.33 -12.75 24.14
N GLN A 419 12.06 -13.76 24.61
CA GLN A 419 11.52 -15.03 25.12
C GLN A 419 12.28 -15.41 26.38
N ALA A 420 11.58 -16.01 27.34
CA ALA A 420 12.20 -16.49 28.57
C ALA A 420 11.68 -17.89 28.90
N GLY A 421 12.55 -18.79 29.34
CA GLY A 421 12.24 -20.10 29.89
C GLY A 421 12.89 -20.23 31.26
N GLN A 422 12.22 -20.93 32.17
CA GLN A 422 12.69 -21.15 33.53
C GLN A 422 12.73 -22.64 33.84
N GLU A 423 13.89 -23.10 34.33
CA GLU A 423 14.10 -24.48 34.74
C GLU A 423 13.07 -24.89 35.81
N GLY A 424 12.47 -26.07 35.63
CA GLY A 424 11.47 -26.61 36.56
C GLY A 424 10.05 -26.10 36.36
N PHE A 425 9.82 -25.10 35.49
CA PHE A 425 8.49 -24.63 35.07
C PHE A 425 8.11 -25.12 33.66
N GLY A 426 8.48 -26.37 33.37
CA GLY A 426 8.28 -27.00 32.06
C GLY A 426 9.43 -26.77 31.07
N SER A 427 10.45 -26.01 31.45
CA SER A 427 11.72 -25.93 30.72
C SER A 427 12.79 -26.75 31.43
N ASP A 428 13.70 -27.34 30.65
CA ASP A 428 14.86 -28.10 31.14
C ASP A 428 16.03 -27.18 31.55
N ILE A 429 16.07 -25.95 31.02
CA ILE A 429 17.08 -24.93 31.33
C ILE A 429 16.45 -23.55 31.57
N ASP A 430 17.19 -22.70 32.27
CA ASP A 430 16.93 -21.26 32.29
C ASP A 430 17.45 -20.65 30.98
N ILE A 431 16.60 -19.88 30.28
CA ILE A 431 16.99 -19.23 29.03
C ILE A 431 16.30 -17.87 28.90
N TYR A 432 17.05 -16.85 28.48
CA TYR A 432 16.54 -15.55 28.07
C TYR A 432 17.09 -15.25 26.68
N LYS A 433 16.21 -15.12 25.70
CA LYS A 433 16.57 -14.84 24.31
C LYS A 433 15.98 -13.52 23.89
N ALA A 434 16.80 -12.66 23.31
CA ALA A 434 16.39 -11.41 22.67
C ALA A 434 16.84 -11.40 21.20
N VAL A 435 15.96 -10.97 20.31
CA VAL A 435 16.25 -10.85 18.86
C VAL A 435 15.70 -9.53 18.35
N MET A 436 16.45 -8.88 17.48
CA MET A 436 16.06 -7.67 16.78
C MET A 436 16.41 -7.79 15.30
N GLU A 437 15.47 -7.44 14.42
CA GLU A 437 15.64 -7.35 12.98
C GLU A 437 15.17 -5.99 12.48
N SER A 438 15.88 -5.40 11.54
CA SER A 438 15.45 -4.17 10.86
C SER A 438 15.84 -4.19 9.39
N ARG A 439 14.93 -3.71 8.54
CA ARG A 439 15.18 -3.48 7.12
C ARG A 439 14.62 -2.11 6.72
N LEU A 440 15.44 -1.28 6.10
CA LEU A 440 15.08 0.05 5.63
C LEU A 440 15.37 0.15 4.14
N ILE A 441 14.36 0.48 3.34
CA ILE A 441 14.47 0.69 1.90
C ILE A 441 14.05 2.12 1.59
N ARG A 442 14.91 2.87 0.89
CA ARG A 442 14.62 4.23 0.42
C ARG A 442 15.08 4.39 -1.02
N SER A 443 14.30 5.07 -1.84
CA SER A 443 14.63 5.32 -3.24
C SER A 443 14.44 6.79 -3.58
N SER A 444 15.35 7.34 -4.40
CA SER A 444 15.26 8.71 -4.91
C SER A 444 15.65 8.70 -6.39
N GLY A 445 14.67 8.95 -7.27
CA GLY A 445 14.84 8.77 -8.71
C GLY A 445 15.27 7.34 -9.05
N LYS A 446 16.41 7.19 -9.73
CA LYS A 446 16.99 5.89 -10.12
C LYS A 446 17.82 5.22 -9.02
N HIS A 447 18.04 5.89 -7.90
CA HIS A 447 18.89 5.44 -6.80
C HIS A 447 18.05 4.74 -5.74
N ARG A 448 18.49 3.57 -5.29
CA ARG A 448 17.84 2.81 -4.23
C ARG A 448 18.87 2.36 -3.20
N PHE A 449 18.53 2.50 -1.94
CA PHE A 449 19.36 2.11 -0.80
C PHE A 449 18.59 1.13 0.07
N MET A 450 19.24 0.07 0.51
CA MET A 450 18.74 -0.88 1.49
C MET A 450 19.72 -0.99 2.64
N VAL A 451 19.22 -0.90 3.87
CA VAL A 451 19.95 -1.21 5.09
C VAL A 451 19.26 -2.38 5.76
N ARG A 452 20.02 -3.41 6.14
CA ARG A 452 19.59 -4.53 6.97
C ARG A 452 20.40 -4.50 8.27
N ALA A 453 19.75 -4.77 9.38
CA ALA A 453 20.42 -4.99 10.66
C ALA A 453 19.74 -6.15 11.39
N GLU A 454 20.54 -6.98 12.04
CA GLU A 454 20.11 -8.11 12.85
C GLU A 454 20.97 -8.15 14.11
N ALA A 455 20.36 -8.37 15.26
CA ALA A 455 21.07 -8.54 16.52
C ALA A 455 20.36 -9.59 17.39
N GLY A 456 21.13 -10.35 18.16
CA GLY A 456 20.61 -11.41 18.99
C GLY A 456 21.47 -11.64 20.22
N ALA A 457 20.85 -12.04 21.33
CA ALA A 457 21.53 -12.44 22.56
C ALA A 457 20.76 -13.56 23.26
N ILE A 458 21.50 -14.55 23.77
CA ILE A 458 21.00 -15.63 24.62
C ILE A 458 21.80 -15.63 25.91
N GLU A 459 21.09 -15.56 27.03
CA GLU A 459 21.62 -15.80 28.37
C GLU A 459 20.99 -17.09 28.90
N THR A 460 21.79 -18.00 29.45
CA THR A 460 21.32 -19.30 29.94
C THR A 460 22.26 -19.87 30.99
N ASN A 461 21.74 -20.75 31.85
CA ASN A 461 22.54 -21.51 32.81
C ASN A 461 23.32 -22.68 32.15
N ASN A 462 22.87 -23.21 31.01
CA ASN A 462 23.54 -24.28 30.29
C ASN A 462 23.41 -24.11 28.76
N PHE A 463 24.43 -23.54 28.12
CA PHE A 463 24.42 -23.30 26.69
C PHE A 463 24.50 -24.58 25.85
N THR A 464 25.11 -25.64 26.37
CA THR A 464 25.17 -26.95 25.70
C THR A 464 23.76 -27.50 25.49
N GLU A 465 22.86 -27.31 26.44
CA GLU A 465 21.47 -27.78 26.34
C GLU A 465 20.56 -26.85 25.54
N VAL A 466 21.02 -25.67 25.12
CA VAL A 466 20.23 -24.77 24.27
C VAL A 466 19.99 -25.44 22.91
N PRO A 467 18.73 -25.62 22.48
CA PRO A 467 18.39 -26.22 21.20
C PRO A 467 19.11 -25.54 20.02
N ALA A 468 19.56 -26.31 19.04
CA ALA A 468 20.27 -25.80 17.87
C ALA A 468 19.40 -24.86 17.02
N SER A 469 18.06 -25.02 17.02
CA SER A 469 17.13 -24.08 16.39
C SER A 469 17.11 -22.71 17.07
N LEU A 470 17.48 -22.62 18.35
CA LEU A 470 17.48 -21.39 19.12
C LEU A 470 18.84 -20.67 19.12
N ARG A 471 19.95 -21.36 18.88
CA ARG A 471 21.29 -20.76 18.78
C ARG A 471 21.40 -19.82 17.58
N PHE A 472 22.33 -18.87 17.64
CA PHE A 472 22.56 -17.93 16.53
C PHE A 472 23.65 -18.41 15.58
N TYR A 473 23.48 -18.04 14.31
CA TYR A 473 24.43 -18.29 13.23
C TYR A 473 24.36 -17.12 12.25
N ALA A 474 25.48 -16.79 11.63
CA ALA A 474 25.56 -15.81 10.55
C ALA A 474 25.98 -16.49 9.23
N GLY A 475 25.82 -15.76 8.12
CA GLY A 475 26.16 -16.25 6.78
C GLY A 475 24.94 -16.67 5.95
N GLY A 476 25.07 -16.54 4.63
CA GLY A 476 24.01 -16.83 3.65
C GLY A 476 23.31 -15.57 3.13
N ASP A 477 22.30 -15.78 2.27
CA ASP A 477 21.63 -14.71 1.50
C ASP A 477 21.04 -13.56 2.34
N GLN A 478 20.54 -13.90 3.54
CA GLN A 478 19.84 -12.97 4.43
C GLN A 478 20.69 -12.47 5.61
N SER A 479 21.95 -12.89 5.72
CA SER A 479 22.85 -12.55 6.84
C SER A 479 24.12 -11.86 6.33
N VAL A 480 25.21 -12.61 6.09
CA VAL A 480 26.47 -12.10 5.53
C VAL A 480 26.76 -12.82 4.21
N ARG A 481 26.53 -12.13 3.09
CA ARG A 481 26.80 -12.68 1.74
C ARG A 481 28.31 -12.84 1.53
N GLY A 482 28.71 -13.91 0.85
CA GLY A 482 30.10 -14.37 0.74
C GLY A 482 30.29 -15.70 1.43
N PHE A 483 29.54 -15.94 2.51
CA PHE A 483 29.54 -17.18 3.29
C PHE A 483 28.29 -18.00 3.02
N GLY A 484 28.34 -19.30 3.32
CA GLY A 484 27.17 -20.17 3.21
C GLY A 484 26.19 -19.95 4.33
N TYR A 485 25.03 -20.57 4.18
CA TYR A 485 23.97 -20.50 5.17
C TYR A 485 24.47 -21.03 6.52
N ARG A 486 24.46 -20.15 7.53
CA ARG A 486 24.89 -20.46 8.91
C ARG A 486 26.37 -20.89 9.04
N ASP A 487 27.23 -20.52 8.10
CA ASP A 487 28.66 -20.87 8.14
C ASP A 487 29.48 -20.03 9.14
N ILE A 488 28.98 -18.89 9.60
CA ILE A 488 29.67 -18.04 10.57
C ILE A 488 29.10 -18.33 11.96
N ALA A 489 29.88 -19.03 12.77
CA ALA A 489 29.71 -19.25 14.21
C ALA A 489 31.10 -19.60 14.79
N PRO A 490 31.31 -19.56 16.12
CA PRO A 490 32.61 -19.89 16.70
C PRO A 490 33.11 -21.25 16.21
N GLU A 491 34.34 -21.28 15.67
CA GLU A 491 35.03 -22.54 15.38
C GLU A 491 35.36 -23.22 16.71
N GLY A 492 34.42 -24.03 17.20
CA GLY A 492 34.52 -24.52 18.55
C GLY A 492 33.49 -25.58 18.82
N THR A 493 34.01 -26.71 19.23
CA THR A 493 33.24 -27.78 19.81
C THR A 493 32.91 -27.47 21.28
N ILE A 494 31.64 -27.37 21.68
CA ILE A 494 31.21 -27.35 23.07
C ILE A 494 31.63 -28.68 23.69
N PHE A 495 32.52 -28.62 24.68
CA PHE A 495 32.87 -29.80 25.46
C PHE A 495 31.65 -30.22 26.28
N ASN A 496 31.12 -31.41 26.02
CA ASN A 496 30.04 -32.00 26.77
C ASN A 496 30.62 -32.79 27.95
N PRO A 497 30.50 -32.32 29.22
CA PRO A 497 31.08 -33.00 30.37
C PRO A 497 30.42 -34.34 30.70
N ALA A 498 29.24 -34.64 30.15
CA ALA A 498 28.56 -35.92 30.32
C ALA A 498 29.07 -37.00 29.34
N THR A 499 29.54 -36.61 28.16
CA THR A 499 29.97 -37.54 27.08
C THR A 499 31.48 -37.49 26.82
N GLY A 500 32.16 -36.40 27.19
CA GLY A 500 33.58 -36.18 26.95
C GLY A 500 33.93 -35.74 25.53
N GLU A 501 32.92 -35.42 24.71
CA GLU A 501 33.03 -35.07 23.30
C GLU A 501 32.80 -33.58 23.05
N SER A 502 33.00 -33.20 21.80
CA SER A 502 33.23 -31.87 21.34
C SER A 502 32.17 -31.55 20.25
N GLU A 503 31.19 -30.68 20.51
CA GLU A 503 30.02 -30.44 19.63
C GLU A 503 30.02 -29.07 18.91
N ALA A 504 29.82 -28.97 17.59
CA ALA A 504 29.72 -27.69 16.87
C ALA A 504 28.80 -26.65 17.56
N ALA A 505 29.36 -25.49 17.94
CA ALA A 505 28.66 -24.47 18.71
C ALA A 505 28.03 -23.40 17.80
N GLY A 506 26.70 -23.36 17.73
CA GLY A 506 26.02 -22.09 17.46
C GLY A 506 26.40 -21.05 18.52
N ALA A 507 26.03 -19.78 18.30
CA ALA A 507 26.48 -18.67 19.14
C ALA A 507 25.43 -18.16 20.14
N LYS A 508 25.90 -17.56 21.24
CA LYS A 508 25.09 -16.79 22.19
C LYS A 508 24.69 -15.42 21.66
N TYR A 509 25.56 -14.79 20.88
CA TYR A 509 25.36 -13.43 20.38
C TYR A 509 25.40 -13.41 18.85
N LEU A 510 24.60 -12.51 18.27
CA LEU A 510 24.55 -12.24 16.84
C LEU A 510 24.57 -10.74 16.62
N ALA A 511 25.36 -10.27 15.67
CA ALA A 511 25.27 -8.92 15.15
C ALA A 511 25.59 -8.96 13.65
N ALA A 512 24.67 -8.50 12.81
CA ALA A 512 24.90 -8.40 11.36
C ALA A 512 24.29 -7.12 10.81
N VAL A 513 25.00 -6.45 9.91
CA VAL A 513 24.56 -5.24 9.21
C VAL A 513 24.89 -5.38 7.73
N GLY A 514 23.92 -5.09 6.87
CA GLY A 514 24.09 -5.09 5.42
C GLY A 514 23.70 -3.74 4.83
N LEU A 515 24.54 -3.20 3.96
CA LEU A 515 24.28 -2.00 3.18
C LEU A 515 24.27 -2.37 1.70
N GLU A 516 23.24 -1.96 0.99
CA GLU A 516 23.14 -2.19 -0.45
C GLU A 516 22.69 -0.92 -1.17
N TYR A 517 23.38 -0.63 -2.27
CA TYR A 517 23.02 0.41 -3.20
C TYR A 517 22.67 -0.21 -4.55
N ALA A 518 21.54 0.18 -5.12
CA ALA A 518 21.09 -0.26 -6.44
C ALA A 518 20.74 0.95 -7.32
N TYR A 519 21.14 0.90 -8.60
CA TYR A 519 20.87 1.91 -9.60
C TYR A 519 20.05 1.33 -10.76
N GLN A 520 18.93 1.98 -11.07
CA GLN A 520 18.04 1.57 -12.15
C GLN A 520 18.63 1.94 -13.52
N VAL A 521 19.06 0.91 -14.26
CA VAL A 521 19.64 1.05 -15.61
C VAL A 521 18.59 0.93 -16.71
N ALA A 522 17.49 0.21 -16.44
CA ALA A 522 16.31 0.09 -17.30
C ALA A 522 15.07 -0.15 -16.42
N ASP A 523 13.87 -0.11 -16.99
CA ASP A 523 12.60 -0.12 -16.24
C ASP A 523 12.49 -1.25 -15.20
N ASN A 524 12.98 -2.45 -15.54
CA ASN A 524 12.93 -3.62 -14.66
C ASN A 524 14.31 -4.14 -14.23
N TRP A 525 15.38 -3.37 -14.45
CA TRP A 525 16.75 -3.80 -14.19
C TRP A 525 17.50 -2.80 -13.33
N ARG A 526 18.13 -3.31 -12.27
CA ARG A 526 19.08 -2.54 -11.44
C ARG A 526 20.41 -3.25 -11.39
N ILE A 527 21.49 -2.48 -11.42
CA ILE A 527 22.79 -2.94 -10.98
C ILE A 527 22.94 -2.58 -9.51
N ALA A 528 23.55 -3.44 -8.72
CA ALA A 528 23.70 -3.25 -7.29
C ALA A 528 25.14 -3.49 -6.83
N ALA A 529 25.48 -2.91 -5.70
CA ALA A 529 26.68 -3.22 -4.94
C ALA A 529 26.30 -3.25 -3.47
N PHE A 530 26.88 -4.17 -2.70
CA PHE A 530 26.59 -4.30 -1.28
C PHE A 530 27.86 -4.52 -0.47
N THR A 531 27.75 -4.25 0.82
CA THR A 531 28.69 -4.68 1.84
C THR A 531 27.89 -5.19 3.05
N ASP A 532 28.25 -6.36 3.53
CA ASP A 532 27.69 -6.98 4.73
C ASP A 532 28.83 -7.13 5.75
N ILE A 533 28.50 -6.98 7.03
CA ILE A 533 29.41 -7.16 8.16
C ILE A 533 28.62 -7.94 9.20
N GLY A 534 29.18 -9.00 9.77
CA GLY A 534 28.51 -9.66 10.87
C GLY A 534 29.35 -10.69 11.59
N THR A 535 28.92 -11.03 12.79
CA THR A 535 29.51 -12.04 13.66
C THR A 535 28.41 -12.81 14.37
N ALA A 536 28.66 -14.09 14.60
CA ALA A 536 27.93 -14.88 15.58
C ALA A 536 28.99 -15.42 16.54
N THR A 537 28.94 -15.00 17.81
CA THR A 537 30.00 -15.28 18.78
C THR A 537 29.49 -15.56 20.18
N ASN A 538 30.34 -16.18 21.01
CA ASN A 538 30.15 -16.31 22.45
C ASN A 538 30.88 -15.21 23.23
N GLU A 539 31.87 -14.55 22.63
CA GLU A 539 32.72 -13.52 23.24
C GLU A 539 33.03 -12.42 22.20
N PHE A 540 32.80 -11.14 22.53
CA PHE A 540 32.95 -10.02 21.59
C PHE A 540 34.40 -9.64 21.22
N GLU A 541 35.37 -10.53 21.47
CA GLU A 541 36.78 -10.31 21.13
C GLU A 541 37.14 -10.77 19.71
N GLU A 542 36.27 -11.55 19.06
CA GLU A 542 36.46 -12.07 17.69
C GLU A 542 36.21 -11.02 16.61
N ASP A 543 37.02 -11.00 15.55
CA ASP A 543 36.83 -10.11 14.41
C ASP A 543 35.59 -10.53 13.59
N PRO A 544 34.77 -9.57 13.13
CA PRO A 544 33.57 -9.89 12.35
C PRO A 544 33.92 -10.34 10.92
N ALA A 545 33.04 -11.13 10.33
CA ALA A 545 33.11 -11.50 8.93
C ALA A 545 32.56 -10.38 8.03
N TYR A 546 33.20 -10.19 6.88
CA TYR A 546 32.84 -9.17 5.88
C TYR A 546 32.46 -9.81 4.56
N GLY A 547 31.39 -9.31 3.95
CA GLY A 547 30.92 -9.70 2.64
C GLY A 547 30.86 -8.51 1.71
N ILE A 548 31.48 -8.56 0.53
CA ILE A 548 31.37 -7.46 -0.45
C ILE A 548 31.15 -8.00 -1.84
N GLY A 549 30.30 -7.34 -2.63
CA GLY A 549 30.07 -7.81 -3.98
C GLY A 549 29.17 -6.93 -4.85
N PRO A 550 29.28 -7.06 -6.19
CA PRO A 550 28.29 -6.58 -7.11
C PRO A 550 27.06 -7.49 -7.17
N GLY A 551 25.94 -6.94 -7.64
CA GLY A 551 24.72 -7.67 -7.92
C GLY A 551 23.89 -7.08 -9.05
N VAL A 552 22.86 -7.82 -9.43
CA VAL A 552 21.86 -7.42 -10.43
C VAL A 552 20.49 -7.74 -9.87
N HIS A 553 19.56 -6.80 -9.99
CA HIS A 553 18.15 -7.03 -9.71
C HIS A 553 17.37 -7.03 -11.01
N TRP A 554 16.49 -8.01 -11.15
CA TRP A 554 15.51 -8.08 -12.21
C TRP A 554 14.11 -8.17 -11.61
N LEU A 555 13.29 -7.15 -11.86
CA LEU A 555 11.88 -7.19 -11.50
C LEU A 555 11.13 -8.02 -12.55
N SER A 556 10.96 -9.31 -12.28
CA SER A 556 10.24 -10.22 -13.17
C SER A 556 8.72 -10.09 -12.99
N PRO A 557 7.90 -10.56 -13.95
CA PRO A 557 6.43 -10.56 -13.81
C PRO A 557 5.91 -11.34 -12.59
N ILE A 558 6.72 -12.24 -12.02
CA ILE A 558 6.37 -13.10 -10.89
C ILE A 558 7.04 -12.66 -9.57
N GLY A 559 7.81 -11.57 -9.59
CA GLY A 559 8.49 -11.01 -8.41
C GLY A 559 9.96 -10.63 -8.66
N PRO A 560 10.59 -9.93 -7.69
CA PRO A 560 11.99 -9.52 -7.82
C PRO A 560 12.95 -10.70 -7.72
N VAL A 561 13.89 -10.76 -8.65
CA VAL A 561 15.03 -11.68 -8.69
C VAL A 561 16.29 -10.89 -8.39
N ARG A 562 17.11 -11.35 -7.46
CA ARG A 562 18.37 -10.70 -7.09
C ARG A 562 19.52 -11.69 -7.18
N LEU A 563 20.56 -11.30 -7.89
CA LEU A 563 21.77 -12.09 -8.13
C LEU A 563 22.96 -11.32 -7.59
N TYR A 564 23.85 -11.99 -6.87
CA TYR A 564 25.08 -11.38 -6.37
C TYR A 564 26.27 -12.30 -6.58
N ILE A 565 27.43 -11.69 -6.78
CA ILE A 565 28.73 -12.34 -6.67
C ILE A 565 29.39 -11.73 -5.46
N ALA A 566 29.60 -12.51 -4.42
CA ALA A 566 30.09 -12.05 -3.14
C ALA A 566 31.46 -12.63 -2.86
N ARG A 567 32.34 -11.80 -2.28
CA ARG A 567 33.59 -12.24 -1.67
C ARG A 567 33.48 -12.07 -0.16
N GLY A 568 33.61 -13.18 0.56
CA GLY A 568 33.68 -13.24 2.01
C GLY A 568 35.11 -13.12 2.50
N TYR A 569 35.28 -12.42 3.63
CA TYR A 569 36.53 -12.28 4.37
C TYR A 569 36.26 -12.54 5.85
N SER A 570 36.88 -13.56 6.42
CA SER A 570 36.94 -13.82 7.86
C SER A 570 38.36 -14.21 8.25
N ASP A 571 38.63 -14.34 9.55
CA ASP A 571 39.92 -14.78 10.06
C ASP A 571 40.29 -16.21 9.65
N TYR A 572 39.26 -17.03 9.39
CA TYR A 572 39.40 -18.45 9.07
C TYR A 572 39.47 -18.71 7.57
N GLU A 573 38.67 -17.98 6.77
CA GLU A 573 38.60 -18.22 5.33
C GLU A 573 38.25 -16.99 4.49
N ASN A 574 38.69 -17.03 3.23
CA ASN A 574 38.24 -16.11 2.18
C ASN A 574 37.49 -16.90 1.12
N THR A 575 36.22 -16.58 0.93
CA THR A 575 35.31 -17.36 0.09
C THR A 575 34.76 -16.53 -1.06
N TRP A 576 34.42 -17.22 -2.16
CA TRP A 576 33.64 -16.63 -3.24
C TRP A 576 32.34 -17.40 -3.36
N ARG A 577 31.21 -16.68 -3.33
CA ARG A 577 29.89 -17.28 -3.47
C ARG A 577 29.00 -16.50 -4.42
N PHE A 578 28.20 -17.25 -5.15
CA PHE A 578 27.07 -16.71 -5.89
C PHE A 578 25.86 -16.74 -4.96
N HIS A 579 25.04 -15.70 -4.98
CA HIS A 579 23.79 -15.65 -4.23
C HIS A 579 22.63 -15.42 -5.20
N PHE A 580 21.55 -16.17 -5.02
CA PHE A 580 20.34 -16.08 -5.83
C PHE A 580 19.15 -15.99 -4.88
N MET A 581 18.37 -14.92 -5.01
CA MET A 581 17.16 -14.71 -4.22
C MET A 581 15.97 -14.40 -5.13
N LEU A 582 14.84 -15.05 -4.86
CA LEU A 582 13.55 -14.78 -5.51
C LEU A 582 12.51 -14.46 -4.44
N GLY A 583 11.76 -13.36 -4.63
CA GLY A 583 10.66 -12.98 -3.76
C GLY A 583 10.88 -11.65 -3.03
N PRO A 584 9.83 -11.16 -2.33
CA PRO A 584 9.80 -9.82 -1.74
C PRO A 584 10.89 -9.60 -0.70
N GLU A 585 11.21 -8.33 -0.46
CA GLU A 585 12.30 -7.93 0.44
C GLU A 585 11.86 -7.67 1.89
N LEU A 586 10.58 -7.32 2.10
CA LEU A 586 9.96 -7.03 3.40
C LEU A 586 8.68 -7.83 3.65
#